data_AF-A0A2C9M243-F1
#
_entry.id   AF-A0A2C9M243-F1
#
_cell.length_a   1.000
_cell.length_b   1.000
_cell.length_c   1.000
_cell.angle_alpha   90.00
_cell.angle_beta   90.00
_cell.angle_gamma   90.00
#
_symmetry.space_group_name_H-M   'P 1'
#
loop_
_entity.id
_entity.type
_entity.pdbx_description
1 polymer ?
#
loop_
_entity_poly.entity_id
_entity_poly.type
_entity_poly.pdbx_seq_one_letter_code
_entity_poly.pdbx_strand_id
1 'polypeptide(L)'
;VVYVTATFRYILLTILIVRGATLPGALDGFLFYVTPDWSKLVQVQTWLEASFQVFYSLGPVWGGLVTMSSYNKFHNNCMRDAVILTFVCEGTSFFAGFAIFTVLGHMVYNLNVPVENFAASGEF
;
A
#
# COMPACT_ATOMS: atom_id res chain seq x y z
N VAL A 1 22.38 7.95 0.63
CA VAL A 1 21.16 8.34 -0.13
C VAL A 1 19.97 7.48 0.26
N VAL A 2 20.01 6.16 0.06
CA VAL A 2 18.88 5.24 0.34
C VAL A 2 18.36 5.31 1.78
N TYR A 3 19.24 5.42 2.78
CA TYR A 3 18.79 5.56 4.18
C TYR A 3 17.88 6.78 4.40
N VAL A 4 18.19 7.92 3.77
CA VAL A 4 17.37 9.13 3.91
C VAL A 4 16.08 9.00 3.10
N THR A 5 16.17 8.56 1.84
CA THR A 5 14.99 8.47 0.96
C THR A 5 14.01 7.37 1.37
N ALA A 6 14.49 6.30 2.00
CA ALA A 6 13.63 5.25 2.55
C ALA A 6 12.97 5.71 3.85
N THR A 7 13.73 6.19 4.84
CA THR A 7 13.19 6.58 6.16
C THR A 7 12.26 7.79 6.07
N PHE A 8 12.59 8.77 5.22
CA PHE A 8 11.77 9.97 5.05
C PHE A 8 10.35 9.65 4.58
N ARG A 9 10.18 8.65 3.71
CA ARG A 9 8.84 8.24 3.24
C ARG A 9 7.96 7.74 4.40
N TYR A 10 8.51 6.97 5.33
CA TYR A 10 7.76 6.51 6.50
C TYR A 10 7.41 7.65 7.45
N ILE A 11 8.31 8.63 7.61
CA ILE A 11 8.02 9.84 8.40
C ILE A 11 6.85 10.60 7.79
N LEU A 12 6.87 10.84 6.47
CA LEU A 12 5.78 11.53 5.78
C LEU A 12 4.45 10.78 5.88
N LEU A 13 4.45 9.47 5.64
CA LEU A 13 3.24 8.64 5.78
C LEU A 13 2.68 8.71 7.19
N THR A 14 3.54 8.67 8.22
CA THR A 14 3.11 8.78 9.61
C THR A 14 2.48 10.15 9.90
N ILE A 15 3.08 11.24 9.42
CA ILE A 15 2.52 12.59 9.56
C ILE A 15 1.16 12.69 8.86
N LEU A 16 1.03 12.13 7.66
CA LEU A 16 -0.22 12.12 6.90
C LEU A 16 -1.32 11.31 7.61
N ILE A 17 -1.00 10.17 8.20
CA ILE A 17 -1.96 9.37 8.96
C ILE A 17 -2.41 10.12 10.21
N VAL A 18 -1.48 10.67 10.99
CA VAL A 18 -1.82 11.45 12.20
C VAL A 18 -2.67 12.65 11.81
N ARG A 19 -2.30 13.38 10.76
CA ARG A 19 -3.10 14.51 10.29
C ARG A 19 -4.47 14.05 9.80
N GLY A 20 -4.50 13.03 8.94
CA GLY A 20 -5.68 12.35 8.39
C GLY A 20 -6.69 11.98 9.48
N ALA A 21 -6.23 11.31 10.53
CA ALA A 21 -7.06 10.90 11.67
C ALA A 21 -7.66 12.07 12.46
N THR A 22 -7.07 13.27 12.41
CA THR A 22 -7.62 14.46 13.07
C THR A 22 -8.68 15.20 12.25
N LEU A 23 -8.91 14.81 10.98
CA LEU A 23 -9.91 15.47 10.13
C LEU A 23 -11.31 14.87 10.33
N PRO A 24 -12.37 15.71 10.23
CA PRO A 24 -13.75 15.22 10.32
C PRO A 24 -14.06 14.33 9.11
N GLY A 25 -14.77 13.22 9.33
CA GLY A 25 -15.08 12.23 8.27
C GLY A 25 -13.97 11.22 7.98
N ALA A 26 -12.82 11.30 8.65
CA ALA A 26 -11.73 10.33 8.47
C ALA A 26 -12.11 8.89 8.89
N LEU A 27 -13.04 8.76 9.85
CA LEU A 27 -13.55 7.46 10.30
C LEU A 27 -14.29 6.71 9.20
N ASP A 28 -15.04 7.40 8.35
CA ASP A 28 -15.80 6.76 7.27
C ASP A 28 -14.85 6.18 6.21
N GLY A 29 -13.78 6.90 5.89
CA GLY A 29 -12.73 6.40 5.00
C GLY A 29 -11.94 5.23 5.60
N PHE A 30 -11.62 5.29 6.90
CA PHE A 30 -10.98 4.19 7.62
C PHE A 30 -11.85 2.93 7.65
N LEU A 31 -13.14 3.08 7.97
CA LEU A 31 -14.09 1.97 7.99
C LEU A 31 -14.24 1.35 6.61
N PHE A 32 -14.33 2.16 5.56
CA PHE A 32 -14.39 1.68 4.18
C PHE A 32 -13.16 0.84 3.81
N TYR A 33 -11.95 1.24 4.25
CA TYR A 33 -10.72 0.50 3.96
C TYR A 33 -10.65 -0.85 4.67
N VAL A 34 -11.10 -0.91 5.93
CA VAL A 34 -10.97 -2.11 6.77
C VAL A 34 -12.14 -3.08 6.61
N THR A 35 -13.31 -2.61 6.17
CA THR A 35 -14.51 -3.45 6.05
C THR A 35 -14.37 -4.40 4.85
N PRO A 36 -14.29 -5.72 5.09
CA PRO A 36 -14.11 -6.68 4.00
C PRO A 36 -15.44 -7.00 3.31
N ASP A 37 -15.42 -7.04 1.98
CA ASP A 37 -16.49 -7.61 1.17
C ASP A 37 -16.10 -9.01 0.68
N TRP A 38 -16.61 -10.02 1.37
CA TRP A 38 -16.32 -11.43 1.09
C TRP A 38 -16.86 -11.90 -0.25
N SER A 39 -17.85 -11.22 -0.84
CA SER A 39 -18.40 -11.58 -2.14
C SER A 39 -17.38 -11.41 -3.27
N LYS A 40 -16.43 -10.47 -3.10
CA LYS A 40 -15.33 -10.23 -4.06
C LYS A 40 -14.35 -11.39 -4.13
N LEU A 41 -14.15 -12.15 -3.06
CA LEU A 41 -13.22 -13.29 -3.08
C LEU A 41 -13.65 -14.42 -4.01
N VAL A 42 -14.95 -14.52 -4.31
CA VAL A 42 -15.49 -15.51 -5.26
C VAL A 42 -15.18 -15.10 -6.71
N GLN A 43 -14.92 -13.82 -6.96
CA GLN A 43 -14.69 -13.30 -8.30
C GLN A 43 -13.25 -13.55 -8.73
N VAL A 44 -13.08 -14.22 -9.87
CA VAL A 44 -11.74 -14.49 -10.45
C VAL A 44 -10.98 -13.19 -10.73
N GLN A 45 -11.70 -12.13 -11.13
CA GLN A 45 -11.11 -10.83 -11.41
C GLN A 45 -10.34 -10.26 -10.21
N THR A 46 -10.86 -10.40 -8.99
CA THR A 46 -10.19 -9.94 -7.76
C THR A 46 -8.84 -10.62 -7.55
N TRP A 47 -8.73 -11.91 -7.87
CA TRP A 47 -7.45 -12.64 -7.79
C TRP A 47 -6.46 -12.24 -8.88
N LEU A 48 -6.95 -11.96 -10.09
CA LEU A 48 -6.12 -11.45 -11.18
C LEU A 48 -5.53 -10.08 -10.85
N GLU A 49 -6.36 -9.14 -10.39
CA GLU A 49 -5.93 -7.80 -9.99
C GLU A 49 -4.93 -7.86 -8.83
N ALA A 50 -5.20 -8.66 -7.79
CA ALA A 50 -4.26 -8.86 -6.69
C ALA A 50 -2.93 -9.45 -7.17
N SER A 51 -2.95 -10.40 -8.11
CA SER A 51 -1.73 -11.00 -8.67
C SER A 51 -0.91 -9.97 -9.45
N PHE A 52 -1.56 -9.15 -10.28
CA PHE A 52 -0.87 -8.07 -10.99
C PHE A 52 -0.32 -7.03 -10.02
N GLN A 53 -1.08 -6.63 -9.01
CA GLN A 53 -0.64 -5.68 -8.00
C GLN A 53 0.65 -6.16 -7.32
N VAL A 54 0.69 -7.41 -6.83
CA VAL A 54 1.89 -7.98 -6.18
C VAL A 54 3.05 -8.09 -7.18
N PHE A 55 2.79 -8.51 -8.41
CA PHE A 55 3.82 -8.65 -9.44
C PHE A 55 4.48 -7.31 -9.79
N TYR A 56 3.68 -6.26 -9.99
CA TYR A 56 4.15 -4.91 -10.28
C TYR A 56 4.77 -4.22 -9.06
N SER A 57 4.26 -4.49 -7.86
CA SER A 57 4.79 -3.98 -6.58
C SER A 57 6.21 -4.49 -6.30
N LEU A 58 6.43 -5.80 -6.41
CA LEU A 58 7.73 -6.43 -6.13
C LEU A 58 8.72 -6.34 -7.30
N GLY A 59 8.25 -6.30 -8.55
CA GLY A 59 9.09 -6.19 -9.75
C GLY A 59 10.18 -7.27 -9.91
N PRO A 60 9.90 -8.57 -9.71
CA PRO A 60 10.94 -9.61 -9.68
C PRO A 60 11.72 -9.78 -11.01
N VAL A 61 11.08 -9.47 -12.14
CA VAL A 61 11.65 -9.70 -13.49
C VAL A 61 12.36 -8.46 -14.05
N TRP A 62 12.40 -7.35 -13.29
CA TRP A 62 12.84 -6.05 -13.82
C TRP A 62 14.36 -5.83 -13.71
N GLY A 63 15.12 -6.84 -13.29
CA GLY A 63 16.58 -6.80 -13.18
C GLY A 63 17.13 -6.01 -12.00
N GLY A 64 16.34 -5.14 -11.37
CA GLY A 64 16.74 -4.37 -10.18
C GLY A 64 17.12 -5.26 -9.00
N LEU A 65 16.25 -6.22 -8.62
CA LEU A 65 16.52 -7.17 -7.54
C LEU A 65 17.69 -8.11 -7.85
N VAL A 66 17.81 -8.55 -9.10
CA VAL A 66 18.93 -9.40 -9.56
C VAL A 66 20.25 -8.64 -9.43
N THR A 67 20.28 -7.38 -9.86
CA THR A 67 21.46 -6.53 -9.76
C THR A 67 21.85 -6.28 -8.30
N MET A 68 20.89 -5.94 -7.43
CA MET A 68 21.15 -5.76 -5.99
C MET A 68 21.65 -7.06 -5.34
N SER A 69 21.07 -8.20 -5.72
CA SER A 69 21.48 -9.51 -5.20
C SER A 69 22.89 -9.89 -5.63
N SER A 70 23.37 -9.42 -6.79
CA SER A 70 24.74 -9.69 -7.26
C SER A 70 25.82 -9.06 -6.38
N TYR A 71 25.49 -8.03 -5.61
CA TYR A 71 26.40 -7.39 -4.65
C TYR A 71 26.38 -8.01 -3.25
N ASN A 72 25.53 -9.02 -2.99
CA ASN A 72 25.47 -9.69 -1.69
C ASN A 72 26.68 -10.62 -1.47
N LYS A 73 26.99 -10.89 -0.20
CA LYS A 73 27.98 -11.91 0.16
C LYS A 73 27.52 -13.28 -0.34
N PHE A 74 28.45 -14.10 -0.81
CA PHE A 74 28.14 -15.44 -1.36
C PHE A 74 27.37 -16.35 -0.40
N HIS A 75 27.65 -16.28 0.90
CA HIS A 75 26.95 -17.05 1.94
C HIS A 75 25.84 -16.25 2.65
N ASN A 76 25.29 -15.20 2.03
CA ASN A 76 24.16 -14.48 2.58
C ASN A 76 22.86 -15.28 2.45
N ASN A 77 21.98 -15.19 3.44
CA ASN A 77 20.68 -15.87 3.40
C ASN A 77 19.67 -15.06 2.57
N CYS A 78 19.73 -15.24 1.24
CA CYS A 78 18.83 -14.56 0.30
C CYS A 78 17.35 -14.90 0.52
N MET A 79 17.03 -16.11 1.01
CA MET A 79 15.66 -16.52 1.27
C MET A 79 15.03 -15.71 2.40
N ARG A 80 15.78 -15.48 3.48
CA ARG A 80 15.34 -14.62 4.58
C ARG A 80 15.11 -13.19 4.11
N ASP A 81 16.04 -12.66 3.32
CA ASP A 81 15.96 -11.28 2.83
C ASP A 81 14.77 -11.11 1.86
N ALA A 82 14.49 -12.10 1.01
CA ALA A 82 13.34 -12.10 0.12
C ALA A 82 12.02 -12.06 0.90
N VAL A 83 11.88 -12.89 1.93
CA VAL A 83 10.67 -12.91 2.78
C VAL A 83 10.49 -11.56 3.50
N ILE A 84 11.56 -11.02 4.09
CA ILE A 84 11.51 -9.71 4.76
C ILE A 84 11.14 -8.61 3.77
N LEU A 85 11.74 -8.61 2.57
CA LEU A 85 11.45 -7.62 1.53
C LEU A 85 9.97 -7.62 1.16
N THR A 86 9.38 -8.80 0.94
CA THR A 86 7.95 -8.92 0.62
C THR A 86 7.08 -8.37 1.74
N PHE A 87 7.33 -8.74 3.00
CA PHE A 87 6.56 -8.22 4.13
C PHE A 87 6.70 -6.70 4.30
N VAL A 88 7.89 -6.15 4.09
CA VAL A 88 8.12 -4.71 4.18
C VAL A 88 7.41 -3.98 3.03
N CYS A 89 7.47 -4.52 1.81
CA CYS A 89 6.82 -3.93 0.65
C CYS A 89 5.30 -3.88 0.81
N GLU A 90 4.66 -5.02 1.09
CA GLU A 90 3.22 -5.11 1.28
C GLU A 90 2.74 -4.39 2.54
N GLY A 91 3.53 -4.46 3.63
CA GLY A 91 3.26 -3.72 4.85
C GLY A 91 3.29 -2.20 4.63
N THR A 92 4.18 -1.70 3.77
CA THR A 92 4.21 -0.28 3.39
C THR A 92 2.99 0.11 2.58
N SER A 93 2.57 -0.72 1.63
CA SER A 93 1.34 -0.50 0.85
C SER A 93 0.12 -0.43 1.74
N PHE A 94 0.00 -1.34 2.72
CA PHE A 94 -1.07 -1.32 3.72
C PHE A 94 -1.04 -0.06 4.58
N PHE A 95 0.15 0.34 5.05
CA PHE A 95 0.33 1.56 5.84
C PHE A 95 -0.03 2.83 5.04
N ALA A 96 0.39 2.91 3.78
CA ALA A 96 0.04 4.01 2.88
C ALA A 96 -1.46 4.04 2.56
N GLY A 97 -2.11 2.88 2.49
CA GLY A 97 -3.57 2.77 2.37
C GLY A 97 -4.30 3.57 3.45
N PHE A 98 -3.90 3.44 4.72
CA PHE A 98 -4.50 4.24 5.80
C PHE A 98 -4.33 5.76 5.59
N ALA A 99 -3.17 6.20 5.11
CA ALA A 99 -2.92 7.61 4.83
C ALA A 99 -3.87 8.14 3.74
N ILE A 100 -4.08 7.36 2.67
CA ILE A 100 -4.95 7.75 1.56
C ILE A 100 -6.43 7.73 1.99
N PHE A 101 -6.89 6.64 2.61
CA PHE A 101 -8.30 6.47 2.96
C PHE A 101 -8.79 7.43 4.04
N THR A 102 -7.93 7.83 5.01
CA THR A 102 -8.31 8.86 6.00
C THR A 102 -8.51 10.24 5.36
N VAL A 103 -7.68 10.60 4.38
CA VAL A 103 -7.82 11.85 3.61
C VAL A 103 -9.04 11.79 2.67
N LEU A 104 -9.24 10.66 1.99
CA LEU A 104 -10.42 10.44 1.15
C LEU A 104 -11.72 10.54 1.96
N GLY A 105 -11.77 9.94 3.15
CA GLY A 105 -12.93 10.05 4.06
C GLY A 105 -13.28 11.51 4.36
N HIS A 106 -12.27 12.35 4.63
CA HIS A 106 -12.48 13.78 4.81
C HIS A 106 -13.00 14.49 3.55
N MET A 107 -12.47 14.16 2.36
CA MET A 107 -12.93 14.74 1.11
C MET A 107 -14.40 14.42 0.84
N VAL A 108 -14.77 13.15 1.04
CA VAL A 108 -16.12 12.62 0.84
C VAL A 108 -17.10 13.29 1.82
N TYR A 109 -16.70 13.46 3.08
CA TYR A 109 -17.46 14.19 4.10
C TYR A 109 -17.73 15.65 3.71
N ASN A 110 -16.74 16.36 3.18
CA ASN A 110 -16.92 17.75 2.73
C ASN A 110 -17.79 17.86 1.48
N LEU A 111 -17.66 16.92 0.55
CA LEU A 111 -18.35 16.93 -0.74
C LEU A 111 -19.78 16.35 -0.67
N ASN A 112 -20.19 15.78 0.47
CA ASN A 112 -21.50 15.11 0.65
C ASN A 112 -21.78 14.05 -0.44
N VAL A 113 -20.73 13.35 -0.85
CA VAL A 113 -20.76 12.24 -1.82
C VAL A 113 -20.50 10.93 -1.06
N PRO A 114 -20.86 9.76 -1.59
CA PRO A 114 -20.46 8.48 -1.00
C PRO A 114 -19.02 8.08 -1.38
N VAL A 115 -18.31 7.39 -0.47
CA VAL A 115 -16.91 6.92 -0.68
C VAL A 115 -16.78 6.01 -1.91
N GLU A 116 -17.83 5.24 -2.20
CA GLU A 116 -17.89 4.27 -3.29
C GLU A 116 -17.64 4.88 -4.67
N ASN A 117 -18.07 6.13 -4.89
CA ASN A 117 -17.89 6.83 -6.16
C ASN A 117 -16.42 7.15 -6.49
N PHE A 118 -15.57 7.25 -5.47
CA PHE A 118 -14.14 7.57 -5.63
C PHE A 118 -13.25 6.33 -5.55
N ALA A 119 -13.73 5.23 -4.98
CA ALA A 119 -13.01 3.97 -4.97
C ALA A 119 -13.09 3.24 -6.34
N ALA A 120 -14.19 3.44 -7.09
CA ALA A 120 -14.39 2.83 -8.39
C ALA A 120 -13.54 3.44 -9.51
N SER A 121 -12.99 4.64 -9.32
CA SER A 121 -12.28 5.34 -10.38
C SER A 121 -10.87 4.82 -10.66
N GLY A 122 -10.28 3.99 -9.80
CA GLY A 122 -9.07 3.18 -10.08
C GLY A 122 -7.83 3.87 -10.66
N GLU A 123 -7.89 5.17 -10.95
CA GLU A 123 -6.83 6.00 -11.51
C GLU A 123 -6.03 6.61 -10.36
N PHE A 124 -5.28 5.74 -9.68
CA PHE A 124 -4.02 6.09 -9.03
C PHE A 124 -3.05 4.93 -9.19
#